data_AF-A0A3D2UH29-F1
#
_entry.id   AF-A0A3D2UH29-F1
#
_cell.length_a   1.000
_cell.length_b   1.000
_cell.length_c   1.000
_cell.angle_alpha   90.00
_cell.angle_beta   90.00
_cell.angle_gamma   90.00
#
_symmetry.space_group_name_H-M   'P 1'
#
loop_
_entity.id
_entity.type
_entity.pdbx_description
1 polymer ?
#
loop_
_entity_poly.entity_id
_entity_poly.type
_entity_poly.pdbx_seq_one_letter_code
_entity_poly.pdbx_strand_id
1 'polypeptide(L)'
;MKLEPLLQYLDGWLRVEEHPDYPNALNGLQVGGASEITTVATAVDASEASIRAAVEIGADLMIVHHGLFWAGLEPVVGRHERRLRLLFEAGLGLYSVHLPLDSHLEVGNSALLAAALGLEVQGRLGAYAGWD
;
A
#
# COMPACT_ATOMS: atom_id res chain seq x y z
N MET A 1 -6.90 -1.99 17.48
CA MET A 1 -5.47 -1.65 17.58
C MET A 1 -5.31 -0.16 17.32
N LYS A 2 -4.42 0.58 17.99
CA LYS A 2 -4.20 2.00 17.63
C LYS A 2 -3.49 2.10 16.28
N LEU A 3 -3.83 3.12 15.48
CA LEU A 3 -3.25 3.33 14.15
C LEU A 3 -1.73 3.47 14.21
N GLU A 4 -1.20 4.34 15.07
CA GLU A 4 0.23 4.65 15.10
C GLU A 4 1.13 3.42 15.38
N PRO A 5 0.88 2.57 16.40
CA PRO A 5 1.63 1.33 16.57
C PRO A 5 1.50 0.33 15.42
N LEU A 6 0.33 0.30 14.74
CA LEU A 6 0.14 -0.55 13.57
C LEU A 6 1.04 -0.08 12.42
N LEU A 7 1.10 1.22 12.16
CA LEU A 7 1.95 1.80 11.11
C LEU A 7 3.43 1.52 11.39
N GLN A 8 3.88 1.74 12.62
CA GLN A 8 5.25 1.42 13.03
C GLN A 8 5.61 -0.06 12.82
N TYR A 9 4.67 -0.95 13.13
CA TYR A 9 4.85 -2.38 12.87
C TYR A 9 4.93 -2.68 11.37
N LEU A 10 4.00 -2.15 10.56
CA LEU A 10 3.97 -2.37 9.12
C LEU A 10 5.23 -1.82 8.44
N ASP A 11 5.62 -0.58 8.76
CA ASP A 11 6.79 0.08 8.16
C ASP A 11 8.08 -0.66 8.49
N GLY A 12 8.22 -1.15 9.72
CA GLY A 12 9.37 -1.94 10.15
C GLY A 12 9.40 -3.34 9.57
N TRP A 13 8.27 -4.05 9.55
CA TRP A 13 8.19 -5.41 9.03
C TRP A 13 8.39 -5.44 7.50
N LEU A 14 7.75 -4.51 6.79
CA LEU A 14 7.86 -4.37 5.33
C LEU A 14 9.11 -3.61 4.89
N ARG A 15 9.88 -3.05 5.84
CA ARG A 15 11.13 -2.30 5.58
C ARG A 15 10.91 -1.16 4.59
N VAL A 16 9.87 -0.37 4.82
CA VAL A 16 9.39 0.67 3.90
C VAL A 16 10.47 1.71 3.59
N GLU A 17 11.21 2.17 4.60
CA GLU A 17 12.26 3.19 4.42
C GLU A 17 13.51 2.67 3.71
N GLU A 18 13.70 1.35 3.64
CA GLU A 18 14.92 0.74 3.10
C GLU A 18 14.86 0.49 1.59
N HIS A 19 13.69 0.65 0.98
CA HIS A 19 13.48 0.34 -0.43
C HIS A 19 13.37 1.60 -1.27
N PRO A 20 14.27 1.81 -2.26
CA PRO A 20 14.02 2.83 -3.27
C PRO A 20 12.78 2.45 -4.07
N ASP A 21 12.01 3.45 -4.48
CA ASP A 21 10.85 3.30 -5.33
C ASP A 21 10.92 4.31 -6.49
N TYR A 22 9.92 4.35 -7.37
CA TYR A 22 9.80 5.40 -8.37
C TYR A 22 9.86 6.78 -7.68
N PRO A 23 10.48 7.81 -8.30
CA PRO A 23 10.83 9.07 -7.61
C PRO A 23 9.69 9.77 -6.85
N ASN A 24 8.44 9.55 -7.24
CA ASN A 24 7.25 10.17 -6.68
C ASN A 24 6.27 9.16 -6.05
N ALA A 25 6.62 7.87 -6.02
CA ALA A 25 5.81 6.83 -5.40
C ALA A 25 5.98 6.91 -3.88
N LEU A 26 4.87 7.09 -3.16
CA LEU A 26 4.88 7.14 -1.70
C LEU A 26 4.46 5.79 -1.11
N ASN A 27 5.34 5.18 -0.33
CA ASN A 27 5.02 4.05 0.54
C ASN A 27 4.66 4.56 1.95
N GLY A 28 3.92 3.75 2.71
CA GLY A 28 3.43 4.10 4.04
C GLY A 28 2.01 4.67 4.05
N LEU A 29 1.65 5.36 5.14
CA LEU A 29 0.36 6.03 5.27
C LEU A 29 0.28 7.22 4.30
N GLN A 30 -0.69 7.18 3.40
CA GLN A 30 -0.94 8.22 2.41
C GLN A 30 -2.09 9.15 2.82
N VAL A 31 -3.15 8.58 3.40
CA VAL A 31 -4.33 9.34 3.86
C VAL A 31 -4.66 8.90 5.28
N GLY A 32 -4.77 9.86 6.20
CA GLY A 32 -5.16 9.58 7.58
C GLY A 32 -6.62 9.11 7.69
N GLY A 33 -6.92 8.35 8.75
CA GLY A 33 -8.25 7.81 9.01
C GLY A 33 -8.51 7.64 10.50
N ALA A 34 -9.28 6.61 10.87
CA ALA A 34 -9.59 6.27 12.25
C ALA A 34 -8.33 6.10 13.13
N SER A 35 -8.41 6.54 14.39
CA SER A 35 -7.32 6.40 15.37
C SER A 35 -7.24 4.98 15.95
N GLU A 36 -8.33 4.23 15.88
CA GLU A 36 -8.41 2.82 16.27
C GLU A 36 -8.88 1.98 15.09
N ILE A 37 -8.12 0.93 14.79
CA ILE A 37 -8.33 0.00 13.68
C ILE A 37 -8.90 -1.30 14.22
N THR A 38 -10.08 -1.65 13.71
CA THR A 38 -10.80 -2.90 13.97
C THR A 38 -10.95 -3.72 12.68
N THR A 39 -11.13 -3.05 11.54
CA THR A 39 -11.35 -3.68 10.24
C THR A 39 -10.35 -3.15 9.23
N VAL A 40 -9.65 -4.08 8.56
CA VAL A 40 -8.69 -3.77 7.50
C VAL A 40 -9.23 -4.31 6.18
N ALA A 41 -9.25 -3.46 5.15
CA ALA A 41 -9.49 -3.86 3.77
C ALA A 41 -8.15 -3.94 3.02
N THR A 42 -8.02 -4.90 2.12
CA THR A 42 -6.84 -5.02 1.24
C THR A 42 -7.27 -5.01 -0.22
N ALA A 43 -6.50 -4.34 -1.10
CA ALA A 43 -6.71 -4.40 -2.54
C ALA A 43 -5.38 -4.22 -3.30
N VAL A 44 -5.36 -4.53 -4.59
CA VAL A 44 -4.18 -4.21 -5.42
C VAL A 44 -4.07 -2.71 -5.62
N ASP A 45 -5.13 -2.05 -6.09
CA ASP A 45 -5.15 -0.61 -6.40
C ASP A 45 -6.08 0.19 -5.48
N ALA A 46 -5.69 1.42 -5.15
CA ALA A 46 -6.56 2.49 -4.63
C ALA A 46 -7.52 3.01 -5.71
N SER A 47 -8.24 2.09 -6.36
CA SER A 47 -9.26 2.42 -7.35
C SER A 47 -10.50 3.02 -6.70
N GLU A 48 -11.31 3.78 -7.44
CA GLU A 48 -12.55 4.33 -6.86
C GLU A 48 -13.51 3.20 -6.44
N ALA A 49 -13.54 2.09 -7.20
CA ALA A 49 -14.33 0.91 -6.87
C ALA A 49 -13.81 0.20 -5.61
N SER A 50 -12.49 0.03 -5.49
CA SER A 50 -11.86 -0.59 -4.32
C SER A 50 -12.12 0.21 -3.04
N ILE A 51 -12.00 1.54 -3.13
CA ILE A 51 -12.31 2.45 -2.01
C ILE A 51 -13.78 2.34 -1.63
N ARG A 52 -14.72 2.35 -2.59
CA ARG A 52 -16.15 2.18 -2.30
C ARG A 52 -16.44 0.84 -1.59
N ALA A 53 -15.85 -0.26 -2.06
CA ALA A 53 -16.02 -1.56 -1.42
C ALA A 53 -15.47 -1.59 0.02
N ALA A 54 -14.32 -0.95 0.26
CA ALA A 54 -13.76 -0.83 1.61
C ALA A 54 -14.67 0.01 2.54
N VAL A 55 -15.26 1.09 2.03
CA VAL A 55 -16.23 1.92 2.76
C VAL A 55 -17.51 1.14 3.07
N GLU A 56 -18.02 0.36 2.11
CA GLU A 56 -19.24 -0.45 2.27
C GLU A 56 -19.14 -1.48 3.41
N ILE A 57 -17.95 -2.04 3.63
CA ILE A 57 -17.72 -2.97 4.75
C ILE A 57 -17.32 -2.27 6.06
N GLY A 58 -17.27 -0.94 6.07
CA GLY A 58 -16.88 -0.16 7.25
C GLY A 58 -15.42 -0.37 7.65
N ALA A 59 -14.50 -0.48 6.70
CA ALA A 59 -13.08 -0.58 7.00
C ALA A 59 -12.54 0.71 7.65
N ASP A 60 -11.62 0.56 8.60
CA ASP A 60 -10.94 1.67 9.27
C ASP A 60 -9.64 2.04 8.52
N LEU A 61 -8.99 1.03 7.94
CA LEU A 61 -7.75 1.15 7.17
C LEU A 61 -7.82 0.30 5.90
N MET A 62 -7.44 0.88 4.77
CA MET A 62 -7.23 0.19 3.51
C MET A 62 -5.72 0.07 3.23
N ILE A 63 -5.24 -1.15 3.00
CA ILE A 63 -3.86 -1.44 2.60
C ILE A 63 -3.86 -1.79 1.11
N VAL A 64 -3.03 -1.10 0.32
CA VAL A 64 -2.92 -1.33 -1.12
C VAL A 64 -1.50 -1.51 -1.59
N HIS A 65 -1.33 -2.19 -2.72
CA HIS A 65 -0.05 -2.22 -3.42
C HIS A 65 0.19 -0.92 -4.19
N HIS A 66 -0.82 -0.45 -4.94
CA HIS A 66 -0.78 0.80 -5.67
C HIS A 66 -1.63 1.91 -5.03
N GLY A 67 -0.95 2.84 -4.36
CA GLY A 67 -1.56 4.01 -3.72
C GLY A 67 -2.04 5.12 -4.68
N LEU A 68 -2.31 6.29 -4.13
CA LEU A 68 -2.75 7.48 -4.88
C LEU A 68 -1.59 8.33 -5.39
N PHE A 69 -0.49 8.41 -4.65
CA PHE A 69 0.60 9.35 -4.93
C PHE A 69 1.72 8.72 -5.75
N TRP A 70 1.73 9.05 -7.05
CA TRP A 70 2.69 8.57 -8.06
C TRP A 70 3.28 9.67 -8.93
N ALA A 71 2.52 10.74 -9.16
CA ALA A 71 2.88 11.80 -10.10
C ALA A 71 3.52 13.01 -9.41
N GLY A 72 3.70 12.95 -8.08
CA GLY A 72 4.18 14.07 -7.28
C GLY A 72 3.06 15.05 -6.97
N LEU A 73 3.36 16.35 -6.99
CA LEU A 73 2.40 17.39 -6.66
C LEU A 73 1.45 17.65 -7.84
N GLU A 74 0.19 17.26 -7.69
CA GLU A 74 -0.86 17.49 -8.68
C GLU A 74 -2.09 18.18 -8.08
N PRO A 75 -2.87 18.96 -8.87
CA PRO A 75 -4.15 19.47 -8.43
C PRO A 75 -5.12 18.36 -8.02
N VAL A 76 -5.85 18.58 -6.92
CA VAL A 76 -6.89 17.65 -6.47
C VAL A 76 -8.20 17.97 -7.21
N VAL A 77 -8.33 17.41 -8.41
CA VAL A 77 -9.53 17.55 -9.26
C VAL A 77 -9.92 16.20 -9.86
N GLY A 78 -11.18 16.06 -10.27
CA GLY A 78 -11.63 14.90 -11.06
C GLY A 78 -11.45 13.58 -10.31
N ARG A 79 -10.66 12.65 -10.85
CA ARG A 79 -10.45 11.31 -10.25
C ARG A 79 -9.77 11.38 -8.88
N HIS A 80 -8.79 12.26 -8.72
CA HIS A 80 -8.04 12.40 -7.47
C HIS A 80 -8.96 12.92 -6.37
N GLU A 81 -9.71 13.99 -6.68
CA GLU A 81 -10.72 14.59 -5.81
C GLU A 81 -11.79 13.58 -5.36
N ARG A 82 -12.40 12.83 -6.29
CA ARG A 82 -13.45 11.85 -5.93
C ARG A 82 -12.96 10.79 -4.95
N ARG A 83 -11.71 10.33 -5.09
CA ARG A 83 -11.14 9.31 -4.20
C ARG A 83 -10.81 9.85 -2.83
N LEU A 84 -10.15 11.01 -2.77
CA LEU A 84 -9.84 11.67 -1.50
C LEU A 84 -11.12 12.03 -0.74
N ARG A 85 -12.15 12.51 -1.44
CA ARG A 85 -13.47 12.76 -0.85
C ARG A 85 -14.04 11.51 -0.19
N LEU A 86 -14.07 10.37 -0.89
CA LEU A 86 -14.57 9.11 -0.34
C LEU A 86 -13.81 8.66 0.91
N LEU A 87 -12.46 8.74 0.88
CA LEU A 87 -11.62 8.37 2.02
C LEU A 87 -11.90 9.27 3.23
N PHE A 88 -11.96 10.60 3.03
CA PHE A 88 -12.20 11.56 4.11
C PHE A 88 -13.62 11.48 4.68
N GLU A 89 -14.65 11.39 3.83
CA GLU A 89 -16.04 11.29 4.28
C GLU A 89 -16.30 10.01 5.07
N ALA A 90 -15.61 8.91 4.74
CA ALA A 90 -15.72 7.64 5.46
C ALA A 90 -14.78 7.52 6.66
N GLY A 91 -13.81 8.42 6.83
CA GLY A 91 -12.75 8.27 7.83
C GLY A 91 -11.83 7.06 7.56
N LEU A 92 -11.75 6.60 6.30
CA LEU A 92 -10.98 5.44 5.88
C LEU A 92 -9.51 5.84 5.64
N GLY A 93 -8.60 5.29 6.44
CA GLY A 93 -7.17 5.47 6.21
C GLY A 93 -6.70 4.72 4.96
N LEU A 94 -5.68 5.24 4.27
CA LEU A 94 -5.04 4.57 3.14
C LEU A 94 -3.55 4.39 3.40
N TYR A 95 -3.09 3.15 3.38
CA TYR A 95 -1.69 2.76 3.46
C TYR A 95 -1.27 2.07 2.17
N SER A 96 -0.15 2.48 1.58
CA SER A 96 0.37 1.90 0.33
C SER A 96 1.72 1.24 0.57
N VAL A 97 1.93 0.06 0.01
CA VAL A 97 3.25 -0.59 -0.01
C VAL A 97 3.49 -1.27 -1.36
N HIS A 98 4.37 -0.65 -2.15
CA HIS A 98 4.68 -1.00 -3.53
C HIS A 98 5.92 -1.90 -3.60
N LEU A 99 7.10 -1.38 -3.99
CA LEU A 99 8.31 -2.20 -4.12
C LEU A 99 8.78 -2.90 -2.82
N PRO A 100 8.61 -2.34 -1.61
CA PRO A 100 8.90 -3.08 -0.38
C PRO A 100 8.05 -4.36 -0.28
N LEU A 101 6.79 -4.34 -0.73
CA LEU A 101 5.94 -5.53 -0.74
C LEU A 101 6.38 -6.50 -1.82
N ASP A 102 6.70 -6.06 -3.04
CA ASP A 102 7.14 -6.97 -4.12
C ASP A 102 8.35 -7.84 -3.74
N SER A 103 9.27 -7.28 -2.96
CA SER A 103 10.56 -7.88 -2.61
C SER A 103 10.55 -8.66 -1.29
N HIS A 104 9.46 -8.59 -0.52
CA HIS A 104 9.37 -9.18 0.81
C HIS A 104 9.40 -10.71 0.74
N LEU A 105 10.27 -11.36 1.53
CA LEU A 105 10.53 -12.79 1.42
C LEU A 105 9.39 -13.68 1.91
N GLU A 106 8.57 -13.18 2.84
CA GLU A 106 7.45 -13.94 3.43
C GLU A 106 6.12 -13.66 2.72
N VAL A 107 5.74 -12.38 2.60
CA VAL A 107 4.43 -11.96 2.07
C VAL A 107 4.49 -11.24 0.72
N GLY A 108 5.66 -11.19 0.08
CA GLY A 108 5.83 -10.40 -1.12
C GLY A 108 5.32 -11.07 -2.38
N ASN A 109 4.91 -10.25 -3.36
CA ASN A 109 4.32 -10.74 -4.60
C ASN A 109 5.22 -11.76 -5.31
N SER A 110 6.53 -11.49 -5.39
CA SER A 110 7.49 -12.39 -6.03
C SER A 110 7.66 -13.71 -5.29
N ALA A 111 7.76 -13.67 -3.95
CA ALA A 111 7.96 -14.85 -3.12
C ALA A 111 6.70 -15.74 -3.13
N LEU A 112 5.53 -15.14 -2.96
CA LEU A 112 4.25 -15.85 -2.98
C LEU A 112 3.93 -16.42 -4.36
N LEU A 113 4.27 -15.71 -5.44
CA LEU A 113 4.12 -16.23 -6.81
C LEU A 113 5.04 -17.44 -7.05
N ALA A 114 6.31 -17.36 -6.64
CA ALA A 114 7.23 -18.48 -6.75
C ALA A 114 6.72 -19.72 -6.00
N ALA A 115 6.24 -19.54 -4.76
CA ALA A 115 5.65 -20.61 -3.97
C ALA A 115 4.39 -21.21 -4.63
N ALA A 116 3.48 -20.37 -5.14
CA ALA A 116 2.27 -20.82 -5.83
C ALA A 116 2.56 -21.62 -7.10
N LEU A 117 3.70 -21.34 -7.76
CA LEU A 117 4.17 -22.08 -8.93
C LEU A 117 5.05 -23.29 -8.58
N GLY A 118 5.34 -23.54 -7.30
CA GLY A 118 6.23 -24.62 -6.86
C GLY A 118 7.69 -24.40 -7.23
N LEU A 119 8.12 -23.14 -7.37
CA LEU A 119 9.48 -22.77 -7.71
C LEU A 119 10.35 -22.62 -6.45
N GLU A 120 11.58 -23.12 -6.51
CA GLU A 120 12.58 -22.91 -5.47
C GLU A 120 13.32 -21.60 -5.70
N VAL A 121 13.20 -20.65 -4.78
CA VAL A 121 13.86 -19.34 -4.87
C VAL A 121 15.35 -19.49 -4.59
N GLN A 122 16.18 -19.28 -5.62
CA GLN A 122 17.65 -19.39 -5.53
C GLN A 122 18.34 -18.08 -5.09
N GLY A 123 17.63 -16.95 -5.13
CA GLY A 123 18.19 -15.64 -4.81
C GLY A 123 17.35 -14.50 -5.38
N ARG A 124 17.88 -13.27 -5.28
CA ARG A 124 17.28 -12.06 -5.87
C ARG A 124 17.84 -11.81 -7.28
N LEU A 125 16.99 -11.33 -8.18
CA LEU A 125 17.37 -10.96 -9.54
C LEU A 125 17.52 -9.43 -9.64
N GLY A 126 18.77 -8.94 -9.56
CA GLY A 126 19.15 -7.55 -9.79
C GLY A 126 18.81 -6.56 -8.66
N ALA A 127 19.49 -5.41 -8.67
CA ALA A 127 19.15 -4.25 -7.86
C ALA A 127 18.03 -3.40 -8.49
N TYR A 128 17.50 -2.45 -7.71
CA TYR A 128 16.58 -1.43 -8.23
C TYR A 128 17.16 -0.73 -9.47
N ALA A 129 16.31 -0.51 -10.48
CA ALA A 129 16.68 0.00 -11.81
C ALA A 129 17.61 -0.90 -12.66
N GLY A 130 17.92 -2.12 -12.23
CA GLY A 130 18.56 -3.13 -13.07
C GLY A 130 20.05 -2.90 -13.35
N TRP A 131 20.73 -2.09 -12.55
CA TRP A 131 22.17 -1.85 -12.68
C TRP A 131 22.93 -2.59 -11.57
N ASP A 132 23.42 -3.79 -11.91
CA ASP A 132 24.64 -4.40 -11.36
C ASP A 132 25.51 -4.86 -12.53
#